data_AF-A0A6G1J7J9-F1
#
_entry.id   AF-A0A6G1J7J9-F1
#
_cell.length_a   1.000
_cell.length_b   1.000
_cell.length_c   1.000
_cell.angle_alpha   90.00
_cell.angle_beta   90.00
_cell.angle_gamma   90.00
#
_symmetry.space_group_name_H-M   'P 1'
#
loop_
_entity.id
_entity.type
_entity.pdbx_description
1 polymer ?
#
loop_
_entity_poly.entity_id
_entity_poly.type
_entity_poly.pdbx_seq_one_letter_code
_entity_poly.pdbx_strand_id
1 'polypeptide(L)'
;MYAQFSSPQRVLFSLLALYVALYATLSASSPTISGRGLPGGVYLCSKPNFKGKCTWHDPSESAKCISLFDKRIRSIGPDERTLCEVFVTKNCHVRRPKGVSWPGENLGLPGFMSIKCVACEDVSGDTDETCPIAVEGPL
;
A
#
# COMPACT_ATOMS: atom_id res chain seq x y z
N MET A 1 44.92 -49.26 -25.33
CA MET A 1 43.47 -49.01 -25.39
C MET A 1 42.96 -48.95 -23.96
N TYR A 2 42.62 -47.77 -23.44
CA TYR A 2 42.03 -47.62 -22.09
C TYR A 2 40.57 -47.22 -22.25
N ALA A 3 39.66 -48.08 -21.82
CA ALA A 3 38.23 -47.82 -21.81
C ALA A 3 37.84 -47.06 -20.53
N GLN A 4 37.40 -45.82 -20.69
CA GLN A 4 36.83 -45.00 -19.61
C GLN A 4 35.41 -45.46 -19.33
N PHE A 5 35.23 -46.26 -18.27
CA PHE A 5 33.91 -46.56 -17.71
C PHE A 5 33.44 -45.38 -16.85
N SER A 6 32.52 -44.58 -17.38
CA SER A 6 31.80 -43.57 -16.59
C SER A 6 30.79 -44.28 -15.69
N SER A 7 31.09 -44.34 -14.39
CA SER A 7 30.20 -44.97 -13.41
C SER A 7 28.89 -44.17 -13.28
N PRO A 8 27.72 -44.81 -13.50
CA PRO A 8 26.42 -44.12 -13.50
C PRO A 8 26.06 -43.46 -12.17
N GLN A 9 26.71 -43.87 -11.08
CA GLN A 9 26.56 -43.24 -9.75
C GLN A 9 27.01 -41.79 -9.73
N ARG A 10 28.02 -41.39 -10.51
CA ARG A 10 28.54 -40.02 -10.49
C ARG A 10 27.56 -39.01 -11.09
N VAL A 11 26.79 -39.42 -12.10
CA VAL A 11 25.82 -38.54 -12.78
C VAL A 11 24.63 -38.23 -11.86
N LEU A 12 24.17 -39.21 -11.07
CA LEU A 12 23.04 -39.04 -10.17
C LEU A 12 23.33 -38.05 -9.03
N PHE A 13 24.53 -38.13 -8.43
CA PHE A 13 24.93 -37.19 -7.37
C PHE A 13 25.07 -35.75 -7.88
N SER A 14 25.58 -35.56 -9.10
CA SER A 14 25.69 -34.23 -9.71
C SER A 14 24.31 -33.60 -9.97
N LEU A 15 23.33 -34.36 -10.43
CA LEU A 15 21.96 -33.86 -10.66
C LEU A 15 21.24 -33.51 -9.35
N LEU A 16 21.41 -34.33 -8.31
CA LEU A 16 20.80 -34.08 -6.99
C LEU A 16 21.38 -32.80 -6.35
N ALA A 17 22.70 -32.60 -6.45
CA ALA A 17 23.36 -31.39 -5.93
C ALA A 17 22.90 -30.12 -6.65
N LEU A 18 22.68 -30.18 -7.98
CA LEU A 18 22.15 -29.07 -8.77
C LEU A 18 20.70 -28.76 -8.41
N TYR A 19 19.88 -29.79 -8.15
CA TYR A 19 18.51 -29.63 -7.70
C TYR A 19 18.45 -28.95 -6.32
N VAL A 20 19.22 -29.42 -5.33
CA VAL A 20 19.26 -28.81 -3.99
C VAL A 20 19.77 -27.36 -4.04
N ALA A 21 20.77 -27.05 -4.87
CA ALA A 21 21.26 -25.69 -5.05
C ALA A 21 20.20 -24.76 -5.69
N LEU A 22 19.35 -25.27 -6.58
CA LEU A 22 18.25 -24.50 -7.18
C LEU A 22 17.13 -24.18 -6.19
N TYR A 23 16.85 -25.06 -5.22
CA TYR A 23 15.84 -24.80 -4.20
C TYR A 23 16.33 -23.87 -3.09
N ALA A 24 17.64 -23.84 -2.82
CA ALA A 24 18.22 -23.02 -1.75
C ALA A 24 18.29 -21.51 -2.07
N THR A 25 18.23 -21.10 -3.34
CA THR A 25 18.32 -19.68 -3.73
C THR A 25 16.99 -18.93 -3.69
N LEU A 26 15.86 -19.60 -3.42
CA LEU A 26 14.55 -18.94 -3.30
C LEU A 26 14.31 -18.29 -1.92
N SER A 27 15.19 -18.52 -0.95
CA SER A 27 15.08 -17.94 0.39
C SER A 27 16.09 -16.82 0.56
N ALA A 28 15.65 -15.71 1.17
CA ALA A 28 16.48 -14.62 1.69
C ALA A 28 16.91 -13.53 0.68
N SER A 29 15.95 -12.67 0.37
CA SER A 29 16.09 -11.24 0.72
C SER A 29 14.72 -10.59 0.63
N SER A 30 14.02 -10.49 1.77
CA SER A 30 12.98 -9.48 1.91
C SER A 30 13.70 -8.22 2.37
N PRO A 31 14.02 -7.27 1.48
CA PRO A 31 14.51 -5.99 1.94
C PRO A 31 13.42 -5.39 2.82
N THR A 32 13.67 -5.26 4.13
CA THR A 32 12.92 -4.36 5.00
C THR A 32 13.32 -2.95 4.59
N ILE A 33 12.83 -2.50 3.43
CA ILE A 33 12.80 -1.09 3.10
C ILE A 33 11.83 -0.47 4.10
N SER A 34 12.40 0.05 5.19
CA SER A 34 11.71 0.92 6.15
C SER A 34 11.50 2.31 5.54
N GLY A 35 10.87 2.34 4.37
CA GLY A 35 10.38 3.55 3.71
C GLY A 35 8.90 3.38 3.43
N ARG A 36 8.11 3.12 4.47
CA ARG A 36 6.67 2.93 4.35
C ARG A 36 5.98 4.29 4.29
N GLY A 37 5.97 4.89 3.10
CA GLY A 37 5.28 6.14 2.83
C GLY A 37 5.74 7.34 3.67
N LEU A 38 5.18 8.51 3.43
CA LEU A 38 5.32 9.66 4.33
C LEU A 38 3.97 9.88 5.01
N PRO A 39 3.89 9.93 6.36
CA PRO A 39 2.64 10.25 7.04
C PRO A 39 1.98 11.52 6.49
N GLY A 40 0.70 11.44 6.17
CA GLY A 40 -0.04 12.45 5.42
C GLY A 40 -0.12 12.18 3.91
N GLY A 41 0.79 11.39 3.34
CA GLY A 41 0.84 11.05 1.93
C GLY A 41 -0.26 10.08 1.49
N VAL A 42 -0.61 10.10 0.20
CA VAL A 42 -1.65 9.23 -0.35
C VAL A 42 -1.42 8.86 -1.82
N TYR A 43 -1.64 7.59 -2.15
CA TYR A 43 -1.74 7.09 -3.53
C TYR A 43 -3.18 7.07 -4.01
N LEU A 44 -3.43 7.66 -5.17
CA LEU A 44 -4.71 7.62 -5.87
C LEU A 44 -4.54 6.84 -7.19
N CYS A 45 -5.25 5.73 -7.34
CA CYS A 45 -5.12 4.85 -8.50
C CYS A 45 -6.42 4.75 -9.31
N SER A 46 -6.29 4.68 -10.63
CA SER A 46 -7.43 4.64 -11.56
C SER A 46 -8.11 3.28 -11.70
N LYS A 47 -7.52 2.20 -11.17
CA LYS A 47 -8.12 0.85 -11.13
C LYS A 47 -8.19 0.32 -9.69
N PRO A 48 -9.14 -0.60 -9.40
CA PRO A 48 -9.21 -1.27 -8.10
C PRO A 48 -7.91 -1.98 -7.73
N ASN A 49 -7.75 -2.26 -6.44
CA ASN A 49 -6.59 -2.98 -5.89
C ASN A 49 -5.25 -2.29 -6.14
N PHE A 50 -5.20 -0.96 -6.08
CA PHE A 50 -3.97 -0.16 -6.19
C PHE A 50 -3.26 -0.34 -7.54
N LYS A 51 -4.04 -0.41 -8.63
CA LYS A 51 -3.54 -0.68 -9.99
C LYS A 51 -3.83 0.46 -10.96
N GLY A 52 -3.21 0.37 -12.14
CA GLY A 52 -3.44 1.31 -13.25
C GLY A 52 -2.54 2.52 -13.15
N LYS A 53 -3.07 3.70 -13.49
CA LYS A 53 -2.34 4.96 -13.32
C LYS A 53 -2.51 5.39 -11.88
N CYS A 54 -1.43 5.37 -11.13
CA CYS A 54 -1.37 5.85 -9.75
C CYS A 54 -0.63 7.19 -9.69
N THR A 55 -1.13 8.08 -8.86
CA THR A 55 -0.46 9.35 -8.54
C THR A 55 -0.34 9.43 -7.04
N TRP A 56 0.89 9.66 -6.58
CA TRP A 56 1.16 9.93 -5.18
C TRP A 56 1.07 11.44 -4.94
N HIS A 57 0.46 11.80 -3.83
CA HIS A 57 0.41 13.16 -3.33
C HIS A 57 1.18 13.21 -2.02
N ASP A 58 2.16 14.10 -1.94
CA ASP A 58 2.92 14.31 -0.71
C ASP A 58 2.05 14.99 0.37
N PRO A 59 2.47 14.97 1.64
CA PRO A 59 1.70 15.52 2.76
C PRO A 59 1.25 16.98 2.58
N SER A 60 2.03 17.82 1.87
CA SER A 60 1.70 19.23 1.66
C SER A 60 0.60 19.40 0.62
N GLU A 61 0.56 18.52 -0.37
CA GLU A 61 -0.51 18.47 -1.39
C GLU A 61 -1.79 17.85 -0.84
N SER A 62 -1.66 16.73 -0.13
CA SER A 62 -2.80 15.98 0.41
C SER A 62 -3.49 16.67 1.58
N ALA A 63 -2.78 17.54 2.32
CA ALA A 63 -3.38 18.42 3.31
C ALA A 63 -4.34 19.47 2.70
N LYS A 64 -4.28 19.68 1.38
CA LYS A 64 -5.24 20.50 0.64
C LYS A 64 -6.38 19.63 0.10
N CYS A 65 -7.51 20.26 -0.22
CA CYS A 65 -8.60 19.53 -0.85
C CYS A 65 -8.22 19.12 -2.28
N ILE A 66 -8.14 17.82 -2.54
CA ILE A 66 -7.86 17.26 -3.85
C ILE A 66 -9.17 16.85 -4.53
N SER A 67 -9.49 17.44 -5.67
CA SER A 67 -10.62 17.00 -6.49
C SER A 67 -10.35 15.64 -7.16
N LEU A 68 -11.29 14.72 -7.00
CA LEU A 68 -11.31 13.38 -7.60
C LEU A 68 -12.24 13.30 -8.82
N PHE A 69 -13.09 14.30 -9.04
CA PHE A 69 -14.21 14.27 -10.00
C PHE A 69 -13.80 13.85 -11.41
N ASP A 70 -12.67 14.36 -11.93
CA ASP A 70 -12.23 14.11 -13.30
C ASP A 70 -11.24 12.93 -13.40
N LYS A 71 -10.78 12.38 -12.27
CA LYS A 71 -9.61 11.48 -12.24
C LYS A 71 -9.97 10.00 -12.30
N ARG A 72 -11.27 9.64 -12.27
CA ARG A 72 -11.76 8.23 -12.27
C ARG A 72 -11.03 7.35 -11.25
N ILE A 73 -10.80 7.86 -10.04
CA ILE A 73 -10.09 7.11 -8.99
C ILE A 73 -10.94 5.94 -8.51
N ARG A 74 -10.30 4.77 -8.36
CA ARG A 74 -10.93 3.49 -8.01
C ARG A 74 -10.28 2.79 -6.82
N SER A 75 -9.13 3.27 -6.35
CA SER A 75 -8.59 2.87 -5.05
C SER A 75 -7.73 3.98 -4.48
N ILE A 76 -7.69 4.04 -3.15
CA ILE A 76 -6.94 5.03 -2.38
C ILE A 76 -6.09 4.29 -1.38
N GLY A 77 -4.78 4.50 -1.40
CA GLY A 77 -3.84 3.97 -0.43
C GLY A 77 -3.19 5.12 0.32
N PRO A 78 -3.76 5.60 1.44
CA PRO A 78 -3.05 6.50 2.34
C PRO A 78 -1.76 5.81 2.78
N ASP A 79 -0.68 6.57 3.00
CA ASP A 79 0.54 6.04 3.59
C ASP A 79 0.29 5.65 5.07
N GLU A 80 1.20 4.90 5.69
CA GLU A 80 1.08 4.58 7.12
C GLU A 80 0.97 5.86 7.97
N ARG A 81 0.20 5.77 9.06
CA ARG A 81 -0.10 6.91 9.95
C ARG A 81 -0.72 8.11 9.21
N THR A 82 -1.58 7.82 8.23
CA THR A 82 -2.36 8.82 7.50
C THR A 82 -3.84 8.55 7.67
N LEU A 83 -4.61 9.61 7.95
CA LEU A 83 -6.06 9.61 7.88
C LEU A 83 -6.48 10.51 6.72
N CYS A 84 -7.22 9.93 5.77
CA CYS A 84 -7.83 10.67 4.68
C CYS A 84 -9.34 10.79 4.88
N GLU A 85 -9.85 11.99 4.78
CA GLU A 85 -11.27 12.30 4.71
C GLU A 85 -11.70 12.36 3.25
N VAL A 86 -12.67 11.52 2.87
CA VAL A 86 -13.29 11.56 1.53
C VAL A 86 -14.65 12.22 1.61
N PHE A 87 -14.93 13.07 0.62
CA PHE A 87 -16.11 13.93 0.60
C PHE A 87 -16.90 13.73 -0.69
N VAL A 88 -18.23 13.77 -0.58
CA VAL A 88 -19.16 13.73 -1.74
C VAL A 88 -19.29 15.07 -2.46
N THR A 89 -18.51 16.08 -2.06
CA THR A 89 -18.46 17.40 -2.70
C THR A 89 -17.08 17.67 -3.28
N LYS A 90 -16.95 18.62 -4.21
CA LYS A 90 -15.66 18.92 -4.86
C LYS A 90 -14.68 19.69 -3.98
N ASN A 91 -15.15 20.29 -2.89
CA ASN A 91 -14.39 21.30 -2.13
C ASN A 91 -14.08 20.89 -0.69
N CYS A 92 -14.41 19.67 -0.25
CA CYS A 92 -14.19 19.21 1.13
C CYS A 92 -15.00 19.98 2.20
N HIS A 93 -16.22 20.46 1.89
CA HIS A 93 -17.05 21.30 2.79
C HIS A 93 -18.10 20.53 3.63
N VAL A 94 -18.12 19.19 3.60
CA VAL A 94 -19.19 18.41 4.26
C VAL A 94 -18.91 18.23 5.75
N ARG A 95 -19.96 18.31 6.58
CA ARG A 95 -19.88 18.12 8.05
C ARG A 95 -19.51 16.69 8.51
N ARG A 96 -19.57 15.69 7.62
CA ARG A 96 -19.32 14.28 7.93
C ARG A 96 -18.61 13.58 6.76
N PRO A 97 -17.30 13.79 6.57
CA PRO A 97 -16.53 12.97 5.65
C PRO A 97 -16.46 11.52 6.12
N LYS A 98 -16.23 10.58 5.19
CA LYS A 98 -15.83 9.22 5.54
C LYS A 98 -14.31 9.20 5.73
N GLY A 99 -13.85 8.68 6.86
CA GLY A 99 -12.42 8.43 7.10
C GLY A 99 -11.93 7.19 6.35
N VAL A 100 -10.72 7.27 5.82
CA VAL A 100 -9.98 6.18 5.16
C VAL A 100 -8.55 6.23 5.71
N SER A 101 -8.16 5.23 6.48
CA SER A 101 -6.80 5.06 6.98
C SER A 101 -6.05 4.00 6.18
N TRP A 102 -4.73 3.85 6.40
CA TRP A 102 -3.97 2.69 5.96
C TRP A 102 -4.71 1.38 6.32
N PRO A 103 -4.79 0.35 5.44
CA PRO A 103 -4.15 0.23 4.12
C PRO A 103 -4.94 0.87 2.97
N GLY A 104 -6.04 1.57 3.27
CA GLY A 104 -6.86 2.27 2.29
C GLY A 104 -8.09 1.48 1.80
N GLU A 105 -8.67 1.95 0.70
CA GLU A 105 -9.89 1.41 0.09
C GLU A 105 -9.57 0.92 -1.32
N ASN A 106 -9.84 -0.35 -1.61
CA ASN A 106 -9.38 -1.02 -2.83
C ASN A 106 -10.47 -1.24 -3.88
N LEU A 107 -11.75 -1.18 -3.51
CA LEU A 107 -12.90 -1.48 -4.40
C LEU A 107 -13.67 -0.24 -4.87
N GLY A 108 -13.14 0.94 -4.57
CA GLY A 108 -13.60 2.21 -5.11
C GLY A 108 -14.42 3.02 -4.12
N LEU A 109 -14.55 4.29 -4.46
CA LEU A 109 -15.20 5.31 -3.65
C LEU A 109 -16.35 5.91 -4.47
N PRO A 110 -17.43 5.12 -4.71
CA PRO A 110 -18.55 5.61 -5.49
C PRO A 110 -19.17 6.84 -4.82
N GLY A 111 -19.34 7.92 -5.58
CA GLY A 111 -19.96 9.16 -5.12
C GLY A 111 -19.03 10.14 -4.41
N PHE A 112 -17.78 9.77 -4.10
CA PHE A 112 -16.81 10.72 -3.54
C PHE A 112 -16.17 11.55 -4.64
N MET A 113 -16.08 12.85 -4.40
CA MET A 113 -15.66 13.87 -5.37
C MET A 113 -14.39 14.61 -4.95
N SER A 114 -14.01 14.56 -3.67
CA SER A 114 -12.74 15.09 -3.19
C SER A 114 -12.20 14.33 -1.98
N ILE A 115 -10.94 14.57 -1.67
CA ILE A 115 -10.22 13.98 -0.53
C ILE A 115 -9.29 15.02 0.09
N LYS A 116 -9.06 14.89 1.39
CA LYS A 116 -8.02 15.59 2.13
C LYS A 116 -7.40 14.62 3.12
N CYS A 117 -6.09 14.65 3.30
CA CYS A 117 -5.37 13.74 4.20
C CYS A 117 -4.52 14.52 5.18
N VAL A 118 -4.32 13.95 6.36
CA VAL A 118 -3.45 14.48 7.40
C VAL A 118 -2.62 13.36 8.00
N ALA A 119 -1.41 13.68 8.43
CA ALA A 119 -0.63 12.79 9.27
C ALA A 119 -1.34 12.64 10.61
N CYS A 120 -1.41 11.42 11.11
CA CYS A 120 -1.82 11.18 12.49
C CYS A 120 -0.62 11.51 13.36
N GLU A 121 -0.78 12.48 14.25
CA GLU A 121 0.25 12.77 15.24
C GLU A 121 0.33 11.61 16.23
N ASP A 122 1.54 11.19 16.58
CA ASP A 122 1.77 10.20 17.62
C ASP A 122 1.35 10.85 18.95
N VAL A 123 0.13 10.58 19.43
CA VAL A 123 -0.28 10.99 20.78
C VAL A 123 0.55 10.16 21.75
N SER A 124 1.71 10.70 22.11
CA SER A 124 2.69 10.10 23.03
C SER A 124 2.08 9.84 24.40
N GLY A 125 1.42 8.70 24.59
CA GLY A 125 0.93 8.35 25.92
C GLY A 125 -0.02 7.16 26.08
N ASP A 126 -0.62 6.61 25.03
CA ASP A 126 -1.49 5.44 25.19
C ASP A 126 -1.38 4.51 23.99
N THR A 127 -1.17 3.23 24.22
CA THR A 127 -0.75 2.22 23.24
C THR A 127 -1.85 1.74 22.29
N ASP A 128 -2.81 2.59 21.95
CA ASP A 128 -3.78 2.32 20.88
C ASP A 128 -3.46 3.23 19.69
N GLU A 129 -2.54 2.75 18.87
CA GLU A 129 -1.92 3.36 17.68
C GLU A 129 -2.89 3.45 16.50
N THR A 130 -4.15 3.77 16.79
CA THR A 130 -5.21 3.90 15.80
C THR A 130 -5.43 5.40 15.59
N CYS A 131 -5.08 5.92 14.40
CA CYS A 131 -5.55 7.22 13.92
C CYS A 131 -7.02 7.35 14.33
N PRO A 132 -7.44 8.39 15.09
CA PRO A 132 -8.80 8.44 15.62
C PRO A 132 -9.75 8.27 14.46
N ILE A 133 -10.41 7.11 14.40
CA ILE A 133 -11.44 6.84 13.41
C ILE A 133 -12.42 7.98 13.62
N ALA A 134 -12.69 8.76 12.57
CA ALA A 134 -13.65 9.85 12.64
C ALA A 134 -14.97 9.26 13.16
N VAL A 135 -15.19 9.37 14.47
CA VAL A 135 -16.32 8.73 15.14
C VAL A 135 -17.52 9.45 14.59
N GLU A 136 -18.38 8.73 13.88
CA GLU A 136 -19.64 9.25 13.38
C GLU A 136 -20.40 9.85 14.57
N GLY A 137 -20.39 11.18 14.71
CA GLY A 137 -21.12 11.86 15.78
C GLY A 137 -22.62 11.56 15.66
N PRO A 138 -23.34 11.41 16.79
CA PRO A 138 -24.76 11.02 16.79
C PRO A 138 -25.63 12.01 16.01
N LEU A 139 -26.73 11.48 15.45
CA LEU A 139 -27.72 12.15 14.59
C LEU A 139 -28.40 13.34 15.28
#